data_AF-A0A0Q4XJD3-F1
#
_entry.id   AF-A0A0Q4XJD3-F1
#
_cell.length_a   1.000
_cell.length_b   1.000
_cell.length_c   1.000
_cell.angle_alpha   90.00
_cell.angle_beta   90.00
_cell.angle_gamma   90.00
#
_symmetry.space_group_name_H-M   'P 1'
#
loop_
_entity.id
_entity.type
_entity.pdbx_description
1 polymer ?
#
loop_
_entity_poly.entity_id
_entity_poly.type
_entity_poly.pdbx_seq_one_letter_code
_entity_poly.pdbx_strand_id
1 'polypeptide(L)'
;METRTRADCDAAWRRDGARNGWRLPPAAPWPLQLAVLRHVRAMRHELRLQREARRLKESGVGLGRPTQRDLWVLYAIARGWC
;
A
#
# COMPACT_ATOMS: atom_id res chain seq x y z
N MET A 1 -15.63 -23.03 0.91
CA MET A 1 -14.91 -21.75 0.84
C MET A 1 -14.27 -21.52 2.20
N GLU A 2 -12.94 -21.67 2.32
CA GLU A 2 -12.25 -21.27 3.56
C GLU A 2 -12.36 -19.76 3.73
N THR A 3 -12.97 -19.33 4.84
CA THR A 3 -12.97 -17.95 5.28
C THR A 3 -11.56 -17.61 5.75
N ARG A 4 -10.75 -17.01 4.86
CA ARG A 4 -9.45 -16.45 5.26
C ARG A 4 -9.67 -15.42 6.36
N THR A 5 -9.02 -15.62 7.50
CA THR A 5 -9.10 -14.67 8.59
C THR A 5 -8.28 -13.42 8.27
N ARG A 6 -8.57 -12.34 8.98
CA ARG A 6 -7.81 -11.09 8.91
C ARG A 6 -6.31 -11.32 9.20
N ALA A 7 -6.00 -12.25 10.10
CA ALA A 7 -4.63 -12.62 10.46
C ALA A 7 -3.91 -13.39 9.35
N ASP A 8 -4.62 -14.27 8.63
CA ASP A 8 -4.03 -15.00 7.50
C ASP A 8 -3.62 -14.06 6.37
N CYS A 9 -4.45 -13.05 6.09
CA CYS A 9 -4.13 -12.01 5.13
C CYS A 9 -2.90 -11.19 5.56
N ASP A 10 -2.78 -10.86 6.85
CA ASP A 10 -1.62 -10.14 7.40
C ASP A 10 -0.33 -10.96 7.29
N ALA A 11 -0.40 -12.26 7.59
CA ALA A 11 0.72 -13.18 7.47
C ALA A 11 1.15 -13.39 6.01
N ALA A 12 0.19 -13.53 5.10
CA ALA A 12 0.45 -13.59 3.66
C ALA A 12 1.12 -12.31 3.16
N TRP A 13 0.62 -11.14 3.57
CA TRP A 13 1.19 -9.85 3.23
C TRP A 13 2.64 -9.70 3.72
N ARG A 14 2.94 -10.09 4.98
CA ARG A 14 4.31 -10.02 5.53
C ARG A 14 5.27 -10.92 4.77
N ARG A 15 4.83 -12.13 4.42
CA ARG A 15 5.62 -13.07 3.62
C ARG A 15 5.91 -12.53 2.22
N ASP A 16 4.95 -11.87 1.58
CA ASP A 16 5.15 -11.24 0.28
C ASP A 16 6.21 -10.13 0.34
N GLY A 17 6.17 -9.30 1.38
CA GLY A 17 7.20 -8.28 1.62
C GLY A 17 8.60 -8.88 1.81
N ALA A 18 8.70 -9.92 2.64
CA ALA A 18 9.97 -10.60 2.90
C ALA A 18 10.54 -11.27 1.64
N ARG A 19 9.71 -11.94 0.84
CA ARG A 19 10.11 -12.60 -0.41
C ARG A 19 10.67 -11.61 -1.44
N ASN A 20 10.13 -10.40 -1.49
CA ASN A 20 10.53 -9.37 -2.44
C ASN A 20 11.56 -8.38 -1.87
N GLY A 21 12.02 -8.56 -0.63
CA GLY A 21 12.94 -7.64 0.04
C GLY A 21 12.36 -6.24 0.30
N TRP A 22 11.03 -6.10 0.32
CA TRP A 22 10.37 -4.81 0.55
C TRP A 22 10.38 -4.44 2.02
N ARG A 23 10.70 -3.16 2.29
CA ARG A 23 10.68 -2.57 3.62
C ARG A 23 9.50 -1.61 3.74
N LEU A 24 8.87 -1.62 4.91
CA LEU A 24 7.86 -0.63 5.27
C LEU A 24 8.49 0.76 5.30
N PRO A 25 7.80 1.79 4.80
CA PRO A 25 8.16 3.17 5.10
C PRO A 25 8.09 3.41 6.61
N PRO A 26 8.82 4.41 7.14
CA PRO A 26 8.77 4.74 8.56
C PRO A 26 7.33 5.04 9.00
N ALA A 27 7.03 4.64 10.24
CA ALA A 27 5.72 4.87 10.82
C ALA A 27 5.42 6.37 10.93
N ALA A 28 4.18 6.74 10.64
CA ALA A 28 3.67 8.07 10.84
C ALA A 28 3.85 8.51 12.31
N PRO A 29 4.11 9.82 12.56
CA PRO A 29 3.92 10.40 13.88
C PRO A 29 2.56 9.99 14.46
N TRP A 30 2.50 9.73 15.77
CA TRP A 30 1.32 9.25 16.48
C TRP A 30 -0.01 9.97 16.13
N PRO A 31 -0.09 11.32 15.91
CA PRO A 31 -1.36 11.93 15.55
C PRO A 31 -1.86 11.47 14.16
N LEU A 32 -0.96 11.13 13.24
CA LEU A 32 -1.30 10.68 11.88
C LEU A 32 -1.69 9.19 11.82
N GLN A 33 -1.62 8.46 12.94
CA GLN A 33 -2.07 7.08 13.07
C GLN A 33 -3.56 6.96 13.45
N LEU A 34 -4.22 8.08 13.78
CA LEU A 34 -5.67 8.12 14.02
C LEU A 34 -6.42 7.59 12.79
N ALA A 35 -7.49 6.81 13.02
CA ALA A 35 -8.18 6.07 11.96
C ALA A 35 -8.60 6.94 10.76
N VAL A 36 -9.06 8.17 11.02
CA VAL A 36 -9.44 9.16 10.00
C VAL A 36 -8.22 9.62 9.18
N LEU A 37 -7.14 9.99 9.86
CA LEU A 37 -5.92 10.48 9.21
C LEU A 37 -5.19 9.38 8.44
N ARG A 38 -5.26 8.14 8.94
CA ARG A 38 -4.83 6.95 8.21
C ARG A 38 -5.57 6.78 6.89
N HIS A 39 -6.89 6.96 6.89
CA HIS A 39 -7.71 6.85 5.69
C HIS A 39 -7.39 7.96 4.68
N VAL A 40 -7.21 9.19 5.16
CA VAL A 40 -6.78 10.33 4.32
C VAL A 40 -5.39 10.10 3.73
N ARG A 41 -4.45 9.56 4.51
CA ARG A 41 -3.10 9.21 4.02
C ARG A 41 -3.15 8.12 2.96
N ALA A 42 -3.94 7.07 3.18
CA ALA A 42 -4.14 6.00 2.20
C ALA A 42 -4.70 6.56 0.89
N MET A 43 -5.77 7.37 0.97
CA MET A 43 -6.36 8.04 -0.20
C MET A 43 -5.36 8.94 -0.93
N ARG A 44 -4.60 9.76 -0.20
CA ARG A 44 -3.59 10.64 -0.81
C ARG A 44 -2.50 9.84 -1.52
N HIS A 45 -2.09 8.72 -0.94
CA HIS A 45 -1.08 7.84 -1.54
C HIS A 45 -1.63 7.13 -2.78
N GLU A 46 -2.88 6.67 -2.74
CA GLU A 46 -3.57 6.07 -3.88
C GLU A 46 -3.73 7.07 -5.04
N LEU A 47 -4.17 8.30 -4.75
CA LEU A 47 -4.29 9.37 -5.75
C LEU A 47 -2.94 9.67 -6.40
N ARG A 48 -1.85 9.67 -5.62
CA ARG A 48 -0.50 9.86 -6.16
C ARG A 48 -0.10 8.72 -7.08
N LEU A 49 -0.34 7.48 -6.67
CA LEU A 49 -0.06 6.29 -7.47
C LEU A 49 -0.84 6.28 -8.78
N GLN A 50 -2.13 6.64 -8.76
CA GLN A 50 -2.92 6.74 -9.98
C GLN A 50 -2.42 7.83 -10.92
N ARG A 51 -1.97 8.98 -10.38
CA ARG A 51 -1.38 10.05 -11.19
C ARG A 51 -0.05 9.64 -11.82
N GLU A 52 0.82 8.98 -11.06
CA GLU A 52 2.11 8.46 -11.56
C GLU A 52 1.88 7.37 -12.61
N ALA A 53 0.96 6.45 -12.35
CA ALA A 53 0.53 5.43 -13.30
C ALA A 53 -0.03 6.04 -14.59
N ARG A 54 -0.90 7.07 -14.49
CA ARG A 54 -1.40 7.79 -15.66
C ARG A 54 -0.27 8.48 -16.44
N ARG A 55 0.66 9.14 -15.76
CA ARG A 55 1.83 9.78 -16.42
C ARG A 55 2.70 8.77 -17.14
N LEU A 56 2.97 7.62 -16.53
CA LEU A 56 3.74 6.53 -17.12
C LEU A 56 3.05 5.96 -18.38
N LYS A 57 1.72 5.84 -18.35
CA LYS A 57 0.93 5.46 -19.52
C LYS A 57 1.02 6.51 -20.63
N GLU A 58 0.88 7.79 -20.29
CA GLU A 58 0.95 8.92 -21.24
C GLU A 58 2.36 9.06 -21.85
N SER A 59 3.41 8.72 -21.10
CA SER A 59 4.80 8.74 -21.60
C SER A 59 5.20 7.46 -22.34
N GLY A 60 4.30 6.48 -22.51
CA GLY A 60 4.59 5.20 -23.15
C GLY A 60 5.52 4.27 -22.35
N VAL A 61 5.77 4.57 -21.08
CA VAL A 61 6.66 3.80 -20.20
C VAL A 61 5.80 3.00 -19.22
N GLY A 62 5.35 1.81 -19.65
CA GLY A 62 4.60 0.86 -18.81
C GLY A 62 3.08 0.86 -19.00
N LEU A 63 2.38 -0.01 -18.24
CA LEU A 63 0.94 -0.30 -18.41
C LEU A 63 -0.01 0.69 -17.71
N GLY A 64 0.54 1.68 -17.00
CA GLY A 64 -0.25 2.63 -16.23
C GLY A 64 -1.03 2.02 -15.08
N ARG A 65 -0.42 1.06 -14.37
CA ARG A 65 -0.98 0.44 -13.17
C ARG A 65 -0.03 0.62 -11.99
N PRO A 66 -0.54 0.77 -10.76
CA PRO A 66 0.29 0.75 -9.56
C PRO A 66 1.08 -0.56 -9.51
N THR A 67 2.33 -0.49 -9.05
CA THR A 67 3.16 -1.70 -8.94
C THR A 67 2.65 -2.58 -7.79
N GLN A 68 3.02 -3.86 -7.80
CA GLN A 68 2.67 -4.76 -6.69
C GLN A 68 3.22 -4.24 -5.35
N ARG A 69 4.40 -3.62 -5.36
CA ARG A 69 4.98 -2.95 -4.18
C ARG A 69 4.11 -1.81 -3.68
N ASP A 70 3.53 -1.02 -4.57
CA ASP A 70 2.66 0.10 -4.19
C ASP A 70 1.36 -0.36 -3.54
N LEU A 71 0.76 -1.42 -4.09
CA LEU A 71 -0.40 -2.08 -3.49
C LEU A 71 -0.07 -2.69 -2.12
N TRP A 72 1.14 -3.25 -1.99
CA TRP A 72 1.64 -3.78 -0.72
C TRP A 72 1.80 -2.66 0.32
N VAL A 73 2.36 -1.51 -0.03
CA VAL A 73 2.48 -0.34 0.87
C VAL A 73 1.09 0.23 1.24
N LEU A 74 0.17 0.33 0.28
CA LEU A 74 -1.20 0.78 0.54
C LEU A 74 -1.91 -0.09 1.58
N TYR A 75 -1.74 -1.41 1.51
CA TYR A 75 -2.28 -2.33 2.51
C TYR A 75 -1.73 -2.04 3.92
N ALA A 76 -0.42 -1.78 4.04
CA ALA A 76 0.19 -1.42 5.31
C ALA A 76 -0.34 -0.10 5.89
N ILE A 77 -0.50 0.93 5.04
CA ILE A 77 -1.09 2.20 5.46
C ILE A 77 -2.53 1.98 5.90
N ALA A 78 -3.32 1.21 5.16
CA ALA A 78 -4.70 0.87 5.54
C ALA A 78 -4.77 0.09 6.86
N ARG A 79 -3.75 -0.71 7.19
CA ARG A 79 -3.60 -1.39 8.49
C ARG A 79 -3.06 -0.50 9.60
N GLY A 80 -2.49 0.66 9.28
CA GLY A 80 -1.89 1.58 10.26
C GLY A 80 -0.51 1.14 10.71
N TRP A 81 0.17 0.32 9.91
CA TRP A 81 1.55 -0.11 10.17
C TRP A 81 2.59 0.89 9.66
N CYS A 82 2.14 1.92 8.93
CA CYS A 82 2.96 2.98 8.33
C CYS A 82 2.22 4.33 8.33
#